data_AF-A0AA50E0I7-F1
#
_entry.id   AF-A0AA50E0I7-F1
#
_cell.length_a   1.000
_cell.length_b   1.000
_cell.length_c   1.000
_cell.angle_alpha   90.00
_cell.angle_beta   90.00
_cell.angle_gamma   90.00
#
_symmetry.space_group_name_H-M   'P 1'
#
loop_
_entity.id
_entity.type
_entity.pdbx_description
1 polymer ?
#
loop_
_entity_poly.entity_id
_entity_poly.type
_entity_poly.pdbx_seq_one_letter_code
_entity_poly.pdbx_strand_id
1 'polypeptide(L)'
;MDNYNSRCGCQPPATTTTDITATASNRAWKTLPQGEFRLVSYQYTPDTANGGAVGLGPGTGTLVVEGAINRNAANEARSRIEVKIPITRLPNDASVSSLWVTETATGDEIVSGNQDVYSDIIVNDCDASVDPADFPNSEVAIGTYEAIYSNVPQPNLPPYPTCPASNTFATMSGSMTLPRTTDASTTITLNDGTNLPAYVYCIDKIALGGNDTINVRTINPTSGERFLVLMHVKGDINVSGNTHLNHSCSGSCADYKPTDLNIFGYGQSAHSSTPPQILASGGNNIEAFILAPDYVYGVNGGGNDGGVTGSLIVKKVINSSSSNQMIFSDISGLTWEELVSTIVAPPSAPNLNPISSWSTKATN
;
A
#
# COMPACT_ATOMS: atom_id res chain seq x y z
N MET A 1 17.59 11.96 28.61
CA MET A 1 18.24 10.71 28.21
C MET A 1 17.49 9.61 28.96
N ASP A 2 16.48 8.92 28.45
CA ASP A 2 15.95 8.77 27.09
C ASP A 2 14.43 8.57 27.19
N ASN A 3 13.69 9.27 26.34
CA ASN A 3 12.25 9.10 26.13
C ASN A 3 12.07 8.99 24.63
N TYR A 4 11.76 7.83 24.08
CA TYR A 4 11.11 7.73 22.77
C TYR A 4 10.25 6.47 22.66
N ASN A 5 8.95 6.73 22.62
CA ASN A 5 7.86 6.07 21.91
C ASN A 5 7.73 4.53 21.94
N SER A 6 6.76 4.13 22.76
CA SER A 6 5.81 3.05 22.45
C SER A 6 5.16 3.26 21.07
N ARG A 7 5.65 2.54 20.06
CA ARG A 7 4.91 2.28 18.82
C ARG A 7 4.42 0.85 18.86
N CYS A 8 3.11 0.65 18.73
CA CYS A 8 2.47 -0.64 18.50
C CYS A 8 2.93 -1.18 17.15
N GLY A 9 4.15 -1.74 17.11
CA GLY A 9 4.66 -2.47 15.97
C GLY A 9 3.97 -3.82 15.87
N CYS A 10 3.75 -4.28 14.64
CA CYS A 10 3.52 -5.70 14.40
C CYS A 10 4.70 -6.48 14.98
N GLN A 11 4.46 -7.16 16.10
CA GLN A 11 5.28 -8.28 16.53
C GLN A 11 4.32 -9.42 16.86
N PRO A 12 4.15 -10.42 15.97
CA PRO A 12 3.98 -11.75 16.49
C PRO A 12 5.33 -12.17 17.08
N PRO A 13 5.43 -12.46 18.39
CA PRO A 13 6.65 -13.03 18.94
C PRO A 13 6.96 -14.33 18.19
N ALA A 14 8.24 -14.56 17.89
CA ALA A 14 8.78 -15.67 17.08
C ALA A 14 8.42 -17.10 17.56
N THR A 15 7.61 -17.22 18.61
CA THR A 15 6.96 -18.46 19.03
C THR A 15 5.63 -18.09 19.68
N THR A 16 4.51 -18.62 19.16
CA THR A 16 3.12 -18.54 19.67
C THR A 16 2.19 -17.45 19.11
N THR A 17 1.93 -17.45 17.80
CA THR A 17 0.64 -16.96 17.27
C THR A 17 -0.47 -17.95 17.60
N THR A 18 -0.84 -18.01 18.88
CA THR A 18 -2.13 -18.62 19.26
C THR A 18 -3.16 -17.52 19.09
N ASP A 19 -4.03 -17.63 18.07
CA ASP A 19 -5.22 -16.78 17.89
C ASP A 19 -5.81 -16.41 19.27
N ILE A 20 -6.15 -15.15 19.53
CA ILE A 20 -6.73 -14.72 20.82
C ILE A 20 -7.96 -15.59 21.14
N THR A 21 -8.69 -16.03 20.12
CA THR A 21 -9.77 -17.02 20.21
C THR A 21 -9.26 -18.39 20.65
N ALA A 22 -8.13 -18.86 20.13
CA ALA A 22 -7.48 -20.11 20.55
C ALA A 22 -6.90 -20.01 21.98
N THR A 23 -6.38 -18.83 22.37
CA THR A 23 -5.93 -18.55 23.74
C THR A 23 -7.12 -18.49 24.70
N ALA A 24 -8.25 -17.91 24.29
CA ALA A 24 -9.47 -17.94 25.09
C ALA A 24 -10.05 -19.36 25.19
N SER A 25 -9.94 -20.14 24.12
CA SER A 25 -10.44 -21.52 24.05
C SER A 25 -9.63 -22.47 24.91
N ASN A 26 -8.31 -22.25 25.04
CA ASN A 26 -7.46 -23.07 25.88
C ASN A 26 -7.71 -22.86 27.39
N ARG A 27 -8.32 -21.72 27.78
CA ARG A 27 -8.65 -21.34 29.17
C ARG A 27 -7.50 -21.54 30.16
N ALA A 28 -6.26 -21.46 29.68
CA ALA A 28 -5.06 -21.71 30.46
C ALA A 28 -4.81 -20.57 31.43
N TRP A 29 -4.43 -20.91 32.67
CA TRP A 29 -4.05 -19.95 33.67
C TRP A 29 -2.61 -19.47 33.44
N LYS A 30 -2.42 -18.16 33.54
CA LYS A 30 -1.13 -17.47 33.52
C LYS A 30 -0.88 -16.88 34.91
N THR A 31 0.35 -17.03 35.40
CA THR A 31 0.74 -16.58 36.75
C THR A 31 1.28 -15.15 36.70
N LEU A 32 0.87 -14.35 37.68
CA LEU A 32 1.38 -13.02 38.00
C LEU A 32 1.92 -13.02 39.44
N PRO A 33 2.76 -12.05 39.84
CA PRO A 33 3.30 -11.99 41.19
C PRO A 33 2.23 -11.98 42.31
N GLN A 34 1.03 -11.46 42.03
CA GLN A 34 -0.06 -11.32 42.99
C GLN A 34 -1.22 -12.34 42.81
N GLY A 35 -1.17 -13.24 41.83
CA GLY A 35 -2.27 -14.16 41.54
C GLY A 35 -2.15 -14.83 40.17
N GLU A 36 -3.24 -15.40 39.69
CA GLU A 36 -3.32 -16.00 38.36
C GLU A 36 -4.47 -15.37 37.57
N PHE A 37 -4.36 -15.35 36.24
CA PHE A 37 -5.45 -14.94 35.36
C PHE A 37 -5.58 -15.86 34.17
N ARG A 38 -6.75 -15.87 33.54
CA ARG A 38 -6.96 -16.51 32.24
C ARG A 38 -7.90 -15.70 31.37
N LEU A 39 -7.74 -15.84 30.06
CA LEU A 39 -8.73 -15.36 29.10
C LEU A 39 -9.85 -16.40 29.01
N VAL A 40 -11.09 -15.96 29.23
CA VAL A 40 -12.29 -16.81 29.22
C VAL A 40 -12.95 -16.82 27.85
N SER A 41 -13.02 -15.66 27.21
CA SER A 41 -13.56 -15.48 25.86
C SER A 41 -13.01 -14.21 25.21
N TYR A 42 -12.95 -14.25 23.88
CA TYR A 42 -12.84 -13.09 23.03
C TYR A 42 -13.96 -13.16 21.98
N GLN A 43 -14.66 -12.06 21.77
CA GLN A 43 -15.67 -11.92 20.71
C GLN A 43 -15.50 -10.59 20.02
N TYR A 44 -15.56 -10.59 18.69
CA TYR A 44 -15.58 -9.36 17.90
C TYR A 44 -16.99 -9.13 17.35
N THR A 45 -17.53 -7.95 17.61
CA THR A 45 -18.82 -7.50 17.07
C THR A 45 -18.56 -6.39 16.05
N PRO A 46 -18.75 -6.62 14.74
CA PRO A 46 -18.57 -5.59 13.73
C PRO A 46 -19.64 -4.50 13.83
N ASP A 47 -19.26 -3.26 13.53
CA ASP A 47 -20.21 -2.18 13.29
C ASP A 47 -20.60 -2.14 11.81
N THR A 48 -21.57 -2.97 11.44
CA THR A 48 -22.00 -3.13 10.04
C THR A 48 -22.62 -1.86 9.45
N ALA A 49 -23.15 -0.97 10.30
CA ALA A 49 -23.69 0.32 9.85
C ALA A 49 -22.58 1.26 9.36
N ASN A 50 -21.37 1.11 9.90
CA ASN A 50 -20.18 1.85 9.51
C ASN A 50 -19.17 0.94 8.77
N GLY A 51 -19.64 -0.04 8.01
CA GLY A 51 -18.80 -0.86 7.12
C GLY A 51 -17.85 -1.84 7.80
N GLY A 52 -18.07 -2.17 9.08
CA GLY A 52 -17.30 -3.18 9.80
C GLY A 52 -17.67 -4.60 9.38
N ALA A 53 -16.68 -5.50 9.39
CA ALA A 53 -16.85 -6.92 9.10
C ALA A 53 -15.95 -7.77 10.01
N VAL A 54 -16.23 -9.06 10.17
CA VAL A 54 -15.38 -9.93 11.02
C VAL A 54 -13.94 -9.91 10.50
N GLY A 55 -12.98 -9.50 11.35
CA GLY A 55 -11.57 -9.32 10.99
C GLY A 55 -11.21 -7.92 10.44
N LEU A 56 -12.18 -7.02 10.27
CA LEU A 56 -12.01 -5.67 9.72
C LEU A 56 -12.70 -4.63 10.62
N GLY A 57 -12.06 -3.48 10.86
CA GLY A 57 -12.68 -2.37 11.60
C GLY A 57 -13.79 -1.65 10.78
N PRO A 58 -14.67 -0.85 11.43
CA PRO A 58 -14.78 -0.64 12.86
C PRO A 58 -15.71 -1.65 13.54
N GLY A 59 -15.59 -1.79 14.86
CA GLY A 59 -16.40 -2.68 15.68
C GLY A 59 -15.99 -2.64 17.15
N THR A 60 -16.38 -3.64 17.92
CA THR A 60 -16.01 -3.77 19.33
C THR A 60 -15.48 -5.16 19.62
N GLY A 61 -14.24 -5.24 20.10
CA GLY A 61 -13.68 -6.45 20.68
C GLY A 61 -14.08 -6.56 22.14
N THR A 62 -14.66 -7.68 22.55
CA THR A 62 -15.06 -7.96 23.94
C THR A 62 -14.20 -9.09 24.49
N LEU A 63 -13.35 -8.76 25.46
CA LEU A 63 -12.54 -9.73 26.19
C LEU A 63 -13.18 -9.99 27.55
N VAL A 64 -13.23 -11.25 27.96
CA VAL A 64 -13.60 -11.63 29.32
C VAL A 64 -12.38 -12.27 29.98
N VAL A 65 -11.88 -11.62 31.02
CA VAL A 65 -10.71 -12.06 31.79
C VAL A 65 -11.19 -12.50 33.17
N GLU A 66 -10.70 -13.64 33.63
CA GLU A 66 -10.93 -14.13 34.98
C GLU A 66 -9.62 -14.12 35.76
N GLY A 67 -9.62 -13.48 36.92
CA GLY A 67 -8.51 -13.47 37.86
C GLY A 67 -8.83 -14.31 39.09
N ALA A 68 -7.80 -14.94 39.66
CA ALA A 68 -7.88 -15.67 40.91
C ALA A 68 -6.66 -15.36 41.79
N ILE A 69 -6.86 -15.21 43.09
CA ILE A 69 -5.81 -15.18 44.10
C ILE A 69 -6.00 -16.41 44.99
N ASN A 70 -4.91 -17.08 45.35
CA ASN A 70 -4.93 -18.34 46.13
C ASN A 70 -5.80 -19.42 45.47
N ARG A 71 -5.69 -19.59 44.14
CA ARG A 71 -6.49 -20.57 43.39
C ARG A 71 -6.31 -21.98 43.98
N ASN A 72 -7.43 -22.68 44.20
CA ASN A 72 -7.50 -23.98 44.86
C ASN A 72 -7.14 -23.99 46.37
N ALA A 73 -7.16 -22.83 47.03
CA ALA A 73 -7.03 -22.71 48.48
C ALA A 73 -8.36 -22.31 49.14
N ALA A 74 -8.45 -22.48 50.46
CA ALA A 74 -9.65 -22.15 51.23
C ALA A 74 -10.01 -20.64 51.22
N ASN A 75 -9.02 -19.77 50.96
CA ASN A 75 -9.16 -18.33 50.85
C ASN A 75 -9.04 -17.85 49.39
N GLU A 76 -9.49 -18.69 48.45
CA GLU A 76 -9.55 -18.34 47.03
C GLU A 76 -10.50 -17.16 46.80
N ALA A 77 -10.01 -16.14 46.10
CA ALA A 77 -10.81 -15.02 45.63
C ALA A 77 -10.79 -15.00 44.11
N ARG A 78 -11.98 -14.97 43.48
CA ARG A 78 -12.13 -14.85 42.03
C ARG A 78 -12.81 -13.56 41.64
N SER A 79 -12.40 -13.02 40.51
CA SER A 79 -13.07 -11.91 39.87
C SER A 79 -13.11 -12.13 38.37
N ARG A 80 -14.11 -11.54 37.71
CA ARG A 80 -14.22 -11.54 36.25
C ARG A 80 -14.44 -10.12 35.77
N ILE A 81 -13.68 -9.75 34.76
CA ILE A 81 -13.68 -8.44 34.15
C ILE A 81 -14.04 -8.60 32.68
N GLU A 82 -15.01 -7.81 32.23
CA GLU A 82 -15.29 -7.63 30.81
C GLU A 82 -14.59 -6.35 30.34
N VAL A 83 -13.74 -6.49 29.33
CA VAL A 83 -13.01 -5.38 28.70
C VAL A 83 -13.58 -5.21 27.30
N LYS A 84 -14.18 -4.04 27.05
CA LYS A 84 -14.62 -3.64 25.72
C LYS A 84 -13.54 -2.76 25.11
N ILE A 85 -12.97 -3.23 24.02
CA ILE A 85 -11.95 -2.53 23.25
C ILE A 85 -12.64 -1.97 22.01
N PRO A 86 -12.79 -0.63 21.90
CA PRO A 86 -13.29 -0.03 20.69
C PRO A 86 -12.26 -0.26 19.60
N ILE A 87 -12.71 -0.88 18.51
CA ILE A 87 -11.90 -1.08 17.31
C ILE A 87 -12.40 -0.05 16.31
N THR A 88 -11.62 1.00 16.09
CA THR A 88 -11.94 1.96 15.03
C THR A 88 -11.27 1.55 13.74
N ARG A 89 -11.76 2.07 12.62
CA ARG A 89 -10.95 2.17 11.42
C ARG A 89 -9.71 3.01 11.75
N LEU A 90 -8.55 2.67 11.19
CA LEU A 90 -7.56 3.70 10.92
C LEU A 90 -8.29 4.90 10.29
N PRO A 91 -7.95 6.15 10.64
CA PRO A 91 -8.39 7.27 9.83
C PRO A 91 -7.85 7.06 8.42
N ASN A 92 -8.68 6.50 7.53
CA ASN A 92 -8.46 6.47 6.08
C ASN A 92 -8.69 7.88 5.50
N ASP A 93 -8.13 8.90 6.13
CA ASP A 93 -8.02 10.24 5.57
C ASP A 93 -6.62 10.51 4.99
N ALA A 94 -5.67 9.58 5.13
CA ALA A 94 -4.29 9.76 4.67
C ALA A 94 -4.02 9.00 3.38
N SER A 95 -4.11 9.76 2.28
CA SER A 95 -3.57 9.58 0.93
C SER A 95 -3.47 8.19 0.29
N VAL A 96 -4.02 8.10 -0.93
CA VAL A 96 -3.65 7.09 -1.93
C VAL A 96 -2.13 7.08 -2.17
N SER A 97 -1.48 8.23 -1.95
CA SER A 97 -0.04 8.40 -2.05
C SER A 97 0.69 7.68 -0.91
N SER A 98 1.21 6.49 -1.21
CA SER A 98 2.11 5.73 -0.34
C SER A 98 2.78 4.63 -1.16
N LEU A 99 3.90 4.13 -0.64
CA LEU A 99 4.56 2.94 -1.15
C LEU A 99 4.00 1.71 -0.44
N TRP A 100 3.38 0.79 -1.18
CA TRP A 100 2.88 -0.48 -0.64
C TRP A 100 3.72 -1.64 -1.18
N VAL A 101 4.21 -2.47 -0.29
CA VAL A 101 4.98 -3.68 -0.61
C VAL A 101 4.42 -4.89 0.14
N THR A 102 4.58 -6.09 -0.43
CA THR A 102 4.23 -7.37 0.22
C THR A 102 5.47 -8.18 0.60
N GLU A 103 6.61 -7.90 -0.01
CA GLU A 103 7.89 -8.57 0.26
C GLU A 103 9.02 -7.54 0.36
N THR A 104 10.10 -7.92 1.05
CA THR A 104 11.37 -7.20 1.01
C THR A 104 12.36 -7.80 0.02
N ALA A 105 13.22 -6.93 -0.50
CA ALA A 105 14.41 -7.39 -1.20
C ALA A 105 15.34 -8.17 -0.25
N THR A 106 16.11 -9.11 -0.80
CA THR A 106 17.04 -9.93 -0.02
C THR A 106 18.41 -9.99 -0.69
N GLY A 107 19.46 -10.15 0.11
CA GLY A 107 20.84 -10.25 -0.39
C GLY A 107 21.24 -9.02 -1.20
N ASP A 108 21.76 -9.25 -2.41
CA ASP A 108 22.26 -8.18 -3.29
C ASP A 108 21.16 -7.30 -3.88
N GLU A 109 19.88 -7.69 -3.75
CA GLU A 109 18.74 -6.89 -4.21
C GLU A 109 18.36 -5.77 -3.23
N ILE A 110 18.91 -5.77 -2.00
CA ILE A 110 18.54 -4.79 -0.97
C ILE A 110 18.88 -3.37 -1.43
N VAL A 111 17.87 -2.50 -1.35
CA VAL A 111 17.96 -1.08 -1.68
C VAL A 111 18.93 -0.45 -0.69
N SER A 112 20.10 -0.03 -1.17
CA SER A 112 21.22 0.38 -0.31
C SER A 112 22.05 1.47 -0.96
N GLY A 113 22.75 2.24 -0.14
CA GLY A 113 23.52 3.40 -0.59
C GLY A 113 22.67 4.66 -0.72
N ASN A 114 23.00 5.55 -1.65
CA ASN A 114 22.40 6.89 -1.79
C ASN A 114 21.05 6.89 -2.56
N GLN A 115 20.24 5.88 -2.33
CA GLN A 115 18.88 5.83 -2.86
C GLN A 115 17.94 6.49 -1.85
N ASP A 116 16.87 7.16 -2.28
CA ASP A 116 15.97 7.87 -1.35
C ASP A 116 14.52 7.47 -1.55
N VAL A 117 13.80 7.27 -0.44
CA VAL A 117 12.34 7.09 -0.39
C VAL A 117 11.73 8.19 0.48
N TYR A 118 10.90 9.04 -0.11
CA TYR A 118 10.25 10.18 0.54
C TYR A 118 8.76 9.88 0.81
N SER A 119 8.46 8.84 1.60
CA SER A 119 7.08 8.47 1.97
C SER A 119 7.03 7.44 3.10
N ASP A 120 5.87 7.29 3.74
CA ASP A 120 5.53 6.11 4.55
C ASP A 120 5.49 4.85 3.68
N ILE A 121 6.02 3.76 4.22
CA ILE A 121 6.05 2.46 3.54
C ILE A 121 5.06 1.54 4.22
N ILE A 122 4.02 1.11 3.50
CA ILE A 122 3.05 0.15 3.98
C ILE A 122 3.51 -1.25 3.59
N VAL A 123 3.87 -2.04 4.60
CA VAL A 123 4.27 -3.45 4.45
C VAL A 123 3.06 -4.32 4.74
N ASN A 124 2.56 -4.98 3.70
CA ASN A 124 1.40 -5.86 3.73
C ASN A 124 1.77 -7.33 3.96
N ASP A 125 2.73 -7.54 4.86
CA ASP A 125 3.12 -8.86 5.32
C ASP A 125 3.71 -8.70 6.73
N CYS A 126 3.01 -9.25 7.72
CA CYS A 126 3.43 -9.20 9.12
C CYS A 126 4.53 -10.23 9.44
N ASP A 127 4.76 -11.21 8.55
CA ASP A 127 5.80 -12.23 8.67
C ASP A 127 7.05 -11.87 7.85
N ALA A 128 6.96 -10.86 6.97
CA ALA A 128 8.12 -10.29 6.30
C ALA A 128 9.03 -9.64 7.35
N SER A 129 10.26 -10.15 7.45
CA SER A 129 11.35 -9.49 8.16
C SER A 129 11.78 -8.27 7.36
N VAL A 130 11.03 -7.18 7.48
CA VAL A 130 11.43 -5.91 6.90
C VAL A 130 12.29 -5.19 7.93
N ASP A 131 13.57 -5.00 7.61
CA ASP A 131 14.38 -4.05 8.37
C ASP A 131 14.11 -2.67 7.77
N PRO A 132 13.68 -1.65 8.55
CA PRO A 132 13.68 -0.27 8.08
C PRO A 132 15.04 0.18 7.53
N ALA A 133 16.15 -0.49 7.90
CA ALA A 133 17.47 -0.30 7.31
C ALA A 133 17.66 -0.90 5.91
N ASP A 134 16.76 -1.78 5.46
CA ASP A 134 16.70 -2.31 4.07
C ASP A 134 16.10 -1.28 3.10
N PHE A 135 15.57 -0.17 3.62
CA PHE A 135 15.22 1.00 2.85
C PHE A 135 16.26 2.09 3.09
N PRO A 136 16.70 2.77 2.03
CA PRO A 136 17.85 3.66 2.08
C PRO A 136 17.49 5.00 2.73
N ASN A 137 18.51 5.81 2.95
CA ASN A 137 18.56 7.08 3.67
C ASN A 137 17.22 7.86 3.68
N SER A 138 16.46 7.77 4.78
CA SER A 138 15.44 8.76 5.08
C SER A 138 16.11 10.05 5.62
N GLU A 139 16.95 10.69 4.84
CA GLU A 139 17.62 11.97 5.16
C GLU A 139 16.97 13.05 4.27
N VAL A 140 16.41 14.19 4.70
CA VAL A 140 16.56 15.01 5.91
C VAL A 140 15.30 15.89 6.05
N ALA A 141 14.41 15.55 6.99
CA ALA A 141 13.67 16.53 7.81
C ALA A 141 12.94 15.82 8.97
N ILE A 142 13.70 15.40 9.99
CA ILE A 142 13.21 15.30 11.38
C ILE A 142 11.93 14.44 11.56
N GLY A 143 12.04 13.11 11.51
CA GLY A 143 11.08 12.21 12.17
C GLY A 143 9.68 12.05 11.56
N THR A 144 9.50 12.11 10.24
CA THR A 144 8.16 12.11 9.61
C THR A 144 7.71 10.82 8.94
N TYR A 145 8.61 9.98 8.39
CA TYR A 145 8.23 8.78 7.63
C TYR A 145 8.59 7.47 8.32
N GLU A 146 7.72 6.47 8.20
CA GLU A 146 7.86 5.16 8.86
C GLU A 146 7.47 3.97 7.99
N ALA A 147 8.04 2.81 8.32
CA ALA A 147 7.50 1.54 7.88
C ALA A 147 6.27 1.17 8.75
N ILE A 148 5.10 1.10 8.12
CA ILE A 148 3.83 0.73 8.72
C ILE A 148 3.51 -0.72 8.33
N TYR A 149 3.55 -1.61 9.31
CA TYR A 149 3.18 -3.01 9.12
C TYR A 149 1.69 -3.19 9.28
N SER A 150 1.06 -3.80 8.29
CA SER A 150 -0.39 -3.92 8.22
C SER A 150 -0.80 -5.24 7.57
N ASN A 151 -1.93 -5.79 8.00
CA ASN A 151 -2.59 -6.91 7.32
C ASN A 151 -3.67 -6.44 6.33
N VAL A 152 -3.70 -5.14 6.02
CA VAL A 152 -4.65 -4.55 5.08
C VAL A 152 -4.28 -4.99 3.68
N PRO A 153 -5.11 -5.77 2.97
CA PRO A 153 -4.77 -6.25 1.63
C PRO A 153 -4.56 -5.10 0.64
N GLN A 154 -3.65 -5.28 -0.32
CA GLN A 154 -3.50 -4.34 -1.43
C GLN A 154 -4.82 -4.27 -2.22
N PRO A 155 -5.14 -3.13 -2.85
CA PRO A 155 -6.29 -3.04 -3.74
C PRO A 155 -6.24 -4.13 -4.82
N ASN A 156 -7.40 -4.68 -5.16
CA ASN A 156 -7.48 -5.62 -6.27
C ASN A 156 -7.24 -4.89 -7.59
N LEU A 157 -6.49 -5.53 -8.48
CA LEU A 157 -6.41 -5.10 -9.87
C LEU A 157 -7.82 -5.08 -10.48
N PRO A 158 -8.15 -4.08 -11.33
CA PRO A 158 -9.39 -4.11 -12.06
C PRO A 158 -9.37 -5.27 -13.06
N PRO A 159 -10.52 -5.78 -13.54
CA PRO A 159 -10.54 -6.77 -14.61
C PRO A 159 -9.79 -6.24 -15.85
N TYR A 160 -8.98 -7.10 -16.48
CA TYR A 160 -8.28 -6.71 -17.70
C TYR A 160 -9.29 -6.32 -18.79
N PRO A 161 -9.21 -5.11 -19.36
CA PRO A 161 -10.24 -4.59 -20.26
C PRO A 161 -10.11 -5.20 -21.66
N THR A 162 -11.19 -5.06 -22.44
CA THR A 162 -11.10 -5.20 -23.90
C THR A 162 -10.79 -3.83 -24.49
N CYS A 163 -9.61 -3.66 -25.08
CA CYS A 163 -9.22 -2.39 -25.69
C CYS A 163 -9.55 -2.34 -27.18
N PRO A 164 -9.85 -1.14 -27.72
CA PRO A 164 -9.87 -0.91 -29.16
C PRO A 164 -8.53 -1.30 -29.81
N ALA A 165 -8.58 -1.75 -31.07
CA ALA A 165 -7.37 -2.11 -31.82
C ALA A 165 -6.39 -0.93 -31.93
N SER A 166 -6.89 0.31 -32.01
CA SER A 166 -6.06 1.52 -31.99
C SER A 166 -5.26 1.66 -30.69
N ASN A 167 -5.80 1.25 -29.53
CA ASN A 167 -5.16 1.40 -28.24
C ASN A 167 -4.45 0.12 -27.75
N THR A 168 -4.20 -0.84 -28.65
CA THR A 168 -3.56 -2.12 -28.30
C THR A 168 -2.12 -2.15 -28.81
N PHE A 169 -1.18 -2.52 -27.94
CA PHE A 169 0.25 -2.57 -28.24
C PHE A 169 0.85 -3.92 -27.85
N ALA A 170 1.40 -4.65 -28.83
CA ALA A 170 2.24 -5.82 -28.55
C ALA A 170 3.58 -5.42 -27.90
N THR A 171 4.08 -4.23 -28.23
CA THR A 171 5.21 -3.59 -27.54
C THR A 171 5.05 -2.10 -27.74
N MET A 172 5.09 -1.34 -26.65
CA MET A 172 5.20 0.11 -26.72
C MET A 172 6.69 0.47 -26.69
N SER A 173 7.20 0.92 -27.84
CA SER A 173 8.60 1.29 -28.08
C SER A 173 8.65 2.53 -28.99
N GLY A 174 9.75 3.28 -28.94
CA GLY A 174 9.85 4.53 -29.70
C GLY A 174 9.20 5.71 -29.01
N SER A 175 9.62 6.92 -29.40
CA SER A 175 9.01 8.15 -28.89
C SER A 175 7.58 8.36 -29.40
N MET A 176 6.67 8.71 -28.48
CA MET A 176 5.29 9.06 -28.82
C MET A 176 4.65 9.95 -27.76
N THR A 177 3.53 10.56 -28.11
CA THR A 177 2.67 11.27 -27.16
C THR A 177 1.32 10.57 -27.09
N LEU A 178 0.89 10.25 -25.87
CA LEU A 178 -0.42 9.67 -25.60
C LEU A 178 -1.34 10.74 -25.00
N PRO A 179 -2.63 10.77 -25.37
CA PRO A 179 -3.23 10.01 -26.46
C PRO A 179 -2.81 10.52 -27.84
N ARG A 180 -2.78 9.62 -28.82
CA ARG A 180 -2.64 9.94 -30.25
C ARG A 180 -3.99 10.36 -30.82
N THR A 181 -3.96 11.06 -31.95
CA THR A 181 -5.17 11.53 -32.64
C THR A 181 -6.10 10.40 -33.10
N THR A 182 -5.58 9.18 -33.23
CA THR A 182 -6.33 7.97 -33.63
C THR A 182 -6.80 7.13 -32.45
N ASP A 183 -6.42 7.49 -31.22
CA ASP A 183 -6.76 6.71 -30.04
C ASP A 183 -8.23 6.95 -29.68
N ALA A 184 -8.91 5.87 -29.32
CA ALA A 184 -10.31 5.92 -28.94
C ALA A 184 -10.42 6.18 -27.44
N SER A 185 -11.29 7.12 -27.06
CA SER A 185 -11.66 7.35 -25.66
C SER A 185 -12.93 6.58 -25.30
N THR A 186 -13.07 6.31 -24.01
CA THR A 186 -14.30 5.84 -23.36
C THR A 186 -14.62 6.75 -22.18
N THR A 187 -15.81 6.65 -21.61
CA THR A 187 -16.14 7.33 -20.35
C THR A 187 -15.87 6.38 -19.19
N ILE A 188 -15.18 6.87 -18.16
CA ILE A 188 -14.96 6.15 -16.91
C ILE A 188 -15.44 6.99 -15.73
N THR A 189 -16.03 6.31 -14.76
CA THR A 189 -16.51 6.89 -13.51
C THR A 189 -15.46 6.73 -12.42
N LEU A 190 -15.11 7.84 -11.76
CA LEU A 190 -14.28 7.89 -10.57
C LEU A 190 -15.07 7.50 -9.31
N ASN A 191 -14.38 7.29 -8.19
CA ASN A 191 -15.00 6.93 -6.91
C ASN A 191 -15.93 8.02 -6.36
N ASP A 192 -15.70 9.30 -6.68
CA ASP A 192 -16.59 10.42 -6.34
C ASP A 192 -17.87 10.49 -7.21
N GLY A 193 -18.01 9.62 -8.21
CA GLY A 193 -19.11 9.61 -9.17
C GLY A 193 -18.90 10.52 -10.38
N THR A 194 -17.77 11.24 -10.48
CA THR A 194 -17.40 12.06 -11.63
C THR A 194 -17.12 11.18 -12.84
N ASN A 195 -17.66 11.56 -14.00
CA ASN A 195 -17.39 10.89 -15.27
C ASN A 195 -16.37 11.69 -16.07
N LEU A 196 -15.27 11.05 -16.47
CA LEU A 196 -14.24 11.65 -17.31
C LEU A 196 -14.04 10.84 -18.60
N PRO A 197 -13.64 11.50 -19.71
CA PRO A 197 -13.04 10.79 -20.83
C PRO A 197 -11.78 10.06 -20.36
N ALA A 198 -11.54 8.88 -20.91
CA ALA A 198 -10.43 8.02 -20.56
C ALA A 198 -9.90 7.28 -21.78
N TYR A 199 -8.58 7.24 -21.92
CA TYR A 199 -7.90 6.44 -22.93
C TYR A 199 -7.36 5.17 -22.28
N VAL A 200 -7.98 4.05 -22.61
CA VAL A 200 -7.64 2.73 -22.06
C VAL A 200 -6.72 2.02 -23.03
N TYR A 201 -5.52 1.67 -22.58
CA TYR A 201 -4.49 0.99 -23.36
C TYR A 201 -4.26 -0.43 -22.86
N CYS A 202 -4.17 -1.38 -23.79
CA CYS A 202 -3.82 -2.78 -23.54
C CYS A 202 -2.43 -3.02 -24.10
N ILE A 203 -1.47 -3.31 -23.23
CA ILE A 203 -0.05 -3.30 -23.58
C ILE A 203 0.57 -4.63 -23.14
N ASP A 204 1.19 -5.35 -24.05
CA ASP A 204 1.87 -6.60 -23.67
C ASP A 204 3.20 -6.30 -22.95
N LYS A 205 3.97 -5.28 -23.37
CA LYS A 205 5.15 -4.77 -22.65
C LYS A 205 5.53 -3.34 -23.07
N ILE A 206 6.23 -2.62 -22.20
CA ILE A 206 6.85 -1.32 -22.50
C ILE A 206 8.36 -1.50 -22.52
N ALA A 207 8.99 -1.20 -23.65
CA ALA A 207 10.43 -1.37 -23.84
C ALA A 207 10.98 -0.16 -24.59
N LEU A 208 11.48 0.82 -23.84
CA LEU A 208 12.08 2.03 -24.40
C LEU A 208 13.58 1.84 -24.58
N GLY A 209 14.12 2.31 -25.70
CA GLY A 209 15.55 2.23 -26.01
C GLY A 209 16.16 3.55 -26.44
N GLY A 210 17.48 3.69 -26.27
CA GLY A 210 18.21 4.88 -26.73
C GLY A 210 17.75 6.16 -26.03
N ASN A 211 17.05 7.02 -26.76
CA ASN A 211 16.50 8.30 -26.30
C ASN A 211 14.97 8.35 -26.46
N ASP A 212 14.32 7.19 -26.53
CA ASP A 212 12.86 7.10 -26.68
C ASP A 212 12.15 7.78 -25.50
N THR A 213 11.10 8.54 -25.82
CA THR A 213 10.28 9.24 -24.82
C THR A 213 8.79 9.04 -25.11
N ILE A 214 8.07 8.44 -24.17
CA ILE A 214 6.61 8.47 -24.15
C ILE A 214 6.18 9.66 -23.30
N ASN A 215 5.49 10.63 -23.89
CA ASN A 215 4.84 11.70 -23.15
C ASN A 215 3.36 11.38 -22.97
N VAL A 216 2.93 11.15 -21.74
CA VAL A 216 1.53 10.98 -21.40
C VAL A 216 0.95 12.33 -21.06
N ARG A 217 -0.18 12.64 -21.68
CA ARG A 217 -0.96 13.83 -21.41
C ARG A 217 -2.28 13.44 -20.82
N THR A 218 -2.77 14.26 -19.91
CA THR A 218 -4.05 14.09 -19.21
C THR A 218 -4.90 15.36 -19.25
N ILE A 219 -4.40 16.39 -19.96
CA ILE A 219 -5.12 17.62 -20.27
C ILE A 219 -5.03 17.88 -21.78
N ASN A 220 -6.17 18.17 -22.38
CA ASN A 220 -6.27 18.53 -23.79
C ASN A 220 -5.62 19.91 -24.01
N PRO A 221 -4.65 20.04 -24.94
CA PRO A 221 -3.90 21.30 -25.13
C PRO A 221 -4.80 22.45 -25.59
N THR A 222 -5.90 22.11 -26.25
CA THR A 222 -6.73 23.05 -26.98
C THR A 222 -7.97 23.41 -26.18
N SER A 223 -8.65 22.43 -25.57
CA SER A 223 -9.85 22.66 -24.77
C SER A 223 -9.57 22.86 -23.28
N GLY A 224 -8.40 22.45 -22.77
CA GLY A 224 -8.13 22.41 -21.33
C GLY A 224 -8.89 21.29 -20.61
N GLU A 225 -9.60 20.42 -21.33
CA GLU A 225 -10.36 19.32 -20.76
C GLU A 225 -9.43 18.27 -20.15
N ARG A 226 -9.68 17.93 -18.88
CA ARG A 226 -9.03 16.83 -18.15
C ARG A 226 -9.56 15.47 -18.62
N PHE A 227 -8.67 14.49 -18.73
CA PHE A 227 -9.02 13.11 -19.08
C PHE A 227 -8.00 12.13 -18.48
N LEU A 228 -8.40 10.86 -18.35
CA LEU A 228 -7.58 9.79 -17.79
C LEU A 228 -6.78 9.05 -18.86
N VAL A 229 -5.61 8.55 -18.48
CA VAL A 229 -4.85 7.56 -19.24
C VAL A 229 -4.64 6.31 -18.39
N LEU A 230 -5.13 5.17 -18.86
CA LEU A 230 -5.11 3.90 -18.13
C LEU A 230 -4.31 2.86 -18.92
N MET A 231 -3.11 2.55 -18.44
CA MET A 231 -2.22 1.58 -19.06
C MET A 231 -2.36 0.22 -18.37
N HIS A 232 -2.82 -0.79 -19.09
CA HIS A 232 -2.92 -2.17 -18.60
C HIS A 232 -1.78 -2.98 -19.22
N VAL A 233 -0.74 -3.27 -18.44
CA VAL A 233 0.52 -3.85 -18.92
C VAL A 233 0.64 -5.31 -18.48
N LYS A 234 0.83 -6.27 -19.40
CA LYS A 234 0.97 -7.70 -19.07
C LYS A 234 2.40 -8.18 -18.83
N GLY A 235 3.39 -7.41 -19.22
CA GLY A 235 4.79 -7.79 -19.17
C GLY A 235 5.62 -6.70 -18.54
N ASP A 236 6.92 -6.73 -18.79
CA ASP A 236 7.84 -5.77 -18.19
C ASP A 236 7.60 -4.34 -18.68
N ILE A 237 7.86 -3.40 -17.78
CA ILE A 237 8.00 -1.98 -18.06
C ILE A 237 9.48 -1.67 -17.87
N ASN A 238 10.22 -1.56 -18.98
CA ASN A 238 11.65 -1.27 -18.93
C ASN A 238 11.92 0.10 -19.55
N VAL A 239 12.16 1.07 -18.67
CA VAL A 239 12.58 2.43 -18.98
C VAL A 239 14.00 2.57 -18.45
N SER A 240 14.99 2.55 -19.34
CA SER A 240 16.40 2.52 -18.97
C SER A 240 17.23 3.53 -19.76
N GLY A 241 18.41 3.86 -19.24
CA GLY A 241 19.31 4.82 -19.88
C GLY A 241 18.70 6.22 -19.94
N ASN A 242 18.69 6.83 -21.12
CA ASN A 242 18.18 8.19 -21.35
C ASN A 242 16.75 8.17 -21.94
N THR A 243 15.96 7.17 -21.56
CA THR A 243 14.56 7.03 -21.98
C THR A 243 13.62 7.51 -20.89
N HIS A 244 12.42 7.93 -21.31
CA HIS A 244 11.49 8.63 -20.45
C HIS A 244 10.06 8.14 -20.66
N LEU A 245 9.33 7.88 -19.57
CA LEU A 245 7.89 7.76 -19.57
C LEU A 245 7.35 8.95 -18.77
N ASN A 246 7.14 10.06 -19.47
CA ASN A 246 6.82 11.33 -18.85
C ASN A 246 5.32 11.45 -18.58
N HIS A 247 4.98 11.70 -17.32
CA HIS A 247 3.74 12.33 -16.93
C HIS A 247 4.11 13.29 -15.80
N SER A 248 4.18 14.57 -16.13
CA SER A 248 4.57 15.63 -15.21
C SER A 248 4.01 16.95 -15.70
N CYS A 249 3.58 17.80 -14.78
CA CYS A 249 3.19 19.17 -15.12
C CYS A 249 4.42 20.07 -15.31
N SER A 250 4.58 20.69 -16.49
CA SER A 250 5.54 21.77 -16.71
C SER A 250 4.81 23.09 -17.03
N GLY A 251 4.33 23.81 -16.02
CA GLY A 251 3.70 25.13 -16.18
C GLY A 251 2.40 25.32 -15.38
N SER A 252 1.46 26.11 -15.91
CA SER A 252 0.15 26.30 -15.29
C SER A 252 -0.75 25.10 -15.60
N CYS A 253 -0.79 24.12 -14.70
CA CYS A 253 -1.63 22.94 -14.83
C CYS A 253 -2.79 22.98 -13.85
N ALA A 254 -3.68 23.95 -14.06
CA ALA A 254 -4.99 23.90 -13.43
C ALA A 254 -5.65 22.54 -13.78
N ASP A 255 -6.16 21.84 -12.77
CA ASP A 255 -6.81 20.54 -12.88
C ASP A 255 -5.93 19.33 -13.25
N TYR A 256 -4.61 19.47 -13.34
CA TYR A 256 -3.72 18.31 -13.51
C TYR A 256 -3.64 17.51 -12.22
N LYS A 257 -3.84 16.20 -12.32
CA LYS A 257 -3.65 15.29 -11.18
C LYS A 257 -2.67 14.18 -11.53
N PRO A 258 -1.69 13.87 -10.67
CA PRO A 258 -0.84 12.67 -10.82
C PRO A 258 -1.64 11.38 -11.03
N THR A 259 -2.81 11.28 -10.38
CA THR A 259 -3.75 10.16 -10.48
C THR A 259 -4.46 10.05 -11.83
N ASP A 260 -4.27 11.00 -12.76
CA ASP A 260 -4.84 10.91 -14.10
C ASP A 260 -4.08 9.89 -14.99
N LEU A 261 -2.82 9.58 -14.67
CA LEU A 261 -2.11 8.42 -15.22
C LEU A 261 -2.20 7.26 -14.24
N ASN A 262 -2.83 6.18 -14.69
CA ASN A 262 -2.93 4.93 -13.97
C ASN A 262 -2.19 3.83 -14.73
N ILE A 263 -1.31 3.11 -14.04
CA ILE A 263 -0.59 1.96 -14.59
C ILE A 263 -0.97 0.72 -13.79
N PHE A 264 -1.60 -0.24 -14.46
CA PHE A 264 -2.03 -1.52 -13.90
C PHE A 264 -1.16 -2.66 -14.44
N GLY A 265 -0.44 -3.34 -13.56
CA GLY A 265 0.42 -4.47 -13.91
C GLY A 265 -0.29 -5.81 -13.80
N TYR A 266 -0.36 -6.56 -14.90
CA TYR A 266 -1.00 -7.88 -15.02
C TYR A 266 -0.01 -9.02 -15.34
N GLY A 267 1.29 -8.73 -15.34
CA GLY A 267 2.34 -9.73 -15.40
C GLY A 267 2.14 -10.81 -14.36
N GLN A 268 2.08 -12.06 -14.84
CA GLN A 268 1.99 -13.23 -14.00
C GLN A 268 3.33 -13.94 -13.97
N SER A 269 3.83 -14.24 -12.77
CA SER A 269 5.03 -15.06 -12.55
C SER A 269 4.88 -16.49 -13.12
N ALA A 270 3.67 -16.93 -13.46
CA ALA A 270 3.41 -18.27 -13.99
C ALA A 270 4.10 -18.57 -15.34
N HIS A 271 4.59 -17.56 -16.05
CA HIS A 271 5.20 -17.71 -17.38
C HIS A 271 6.73 -17.51 -17.41
N SER A 272 7.35 -17.21 -16.26
CA SER A 272 8.79 -16.94 -16.19
C SER A 272 9.30 -17.15 -14.76
N SER A 273 10.50 -17.75 -14.62
CA SER A 273 11.15 -17.92 -13.30
C SER A 273 11.53 -16.61 -12.63
N THR A 274 11.38 -15.48 -13.33
CA THR A 274 11.58 -14.13 -12.83
C THR A 274 10.24 -13.40 -12.69
N PRO A 275 9.98 -12.70 -11.58
CA PRO A 275 8.79 -11.87 -11.46
C PRO A 275 8.83 -10.75 -12.52
N PRO A 276 7.67 -10.27 -12.99
CA PRO A 276 7.61 -9.16 -13.93
C PRO A 276 8.18 -7.89 -13.29
N GLN A 277 8.79 -7.02 -14.09
CA GLN A 277 9.55 -5.88 -13.57
C GLN A 277 9.03 -4.53 -14.07
N ILE A 278 9.07 -3.54 -13.18
CA ILE A 278 8.98 -2.13 -13.50
C ILE A 278 10.35 -1.52 -13.19
N LEU A 279 11.11 -1.18 -14.23
CA LEU A 279 12.38 -0.47 -14.12
C LEU A 279 12.15 0.95 -14.64
N ALA A 280 12.12 1.92 -13.73
CA ALA A 280 12.07 3.34 -14.06
C ALA A 280 13.46 3.86 -14.44
N SER A 281 13.54 5.02 -15.12
CA SER A 281 14.82 5.65 -15.45
C SER A 281 15.32 6.52 -14.31
N GLY A 282 16.62 6.45 -14.00
CA GLY A 282 17.27 7.28 -12.98
C GLY A 282 17.31 8.77 -13.31
N GLY A 283 17.08 9.16 -14.58
CA GLY A 283 17.00 10.55 -15.01
C GLY A 283 15.58 11.06 -15.20
N ASN A 284 14.56 10.32 -14.76
CA ASN A 284 13.17 10.64 -15.04
C ASN A 284 12.21 10.26 -13.91
N ASN A 285 11.41 11.22 -13.47
CA ASN A 285 10.34 11.01 -12.53
C ASN A 285 9.00 10.88 -13.27
N ILE A 286 8.21 9.89 -12.87
CA ILE A 286 6.86 9.66 -13.39
C ILE A 286 5.86 9.97 -12.28
N GLU A 287 4.96 10.94 -12.50
CA GLU A 287 3.85 11.17 -11.59
C GLU A 287 2.69 10.24 -11.98
N ALA A 288 2.37 9.23 -11.15
CA ALA A 288 1.35 8.25 -11.50
C ALA A 288 0.73 7.55 -10.29
N PHE A 289 -0.44 6.95 -10.52
CA PHE A 289 -0.94 5.85 -9.70
C PHE A 289 -0.52 4.52 -10.33
N ILE A 290 0.30 3.73 -9.64
CA ILE A 290 0.79 2.43 -10.10
C ILE A 290 0.29 1.34 -9.16
N LEU A 291 -0.48 0.40 -9.71
CA LEU A 291 -0.95 -0.80 -9.03
C LEU A 291 -0.50 -2.04 -9.80
N ALA A 292 0.53 -2.71 -9.27
CA ALA A 292 1.18 -3.85 -9.90
C ALA A 292 1.66 -4.85 -8.81
N PRO A 293 0.72 -5.49 -8.08
CA PRO A 293 0.99 -6.25 -6.85
C PRO A 293 1.97 -7.42 -7.02
N ASP A 294 2.12 -7.96 -8.24
CA ASP A 294 3.03 -9.06 -8.56
C ASP A 294 4.39 -8.60 -9.12
N TYR A 295 4.57 -7.28 -9.33
CA TYR A 295 5.76 -6.73 -9.96
C TYR A 295 6.83 -6.37 -8.95
N VAL A 296 8.07 -6.53 -9.41
CA VAL A 296 9.24 -5.97 -8.75
C VAL A 296 9.54 -4.59 -9.33
N TYR A 297 9.75 -3.59 -8.48
CA TYR A 297 10.08 -2.24 -8.90
C TYR A 297 11.54 -1.89 -8.62
N GLY A 298 12.19 -1.18 -9.53
CA GLY A 298 13.51 -0.60 -9.34
C GLY A 298 13.73 0.62 -10.22
N VAL A 299 14.80 1.37 -9.95
CA VAL A 299 15.24 2.48 -10.79
C VAL A 299 16.58 2.13 -11.45
N ASN A 300 16.63 2.20 -12.78
CA ASN A 300 17.76 1.82 -13.60
C ASN A 300 18.47 3.07 -14.15
N GLY A 301 19.81 3.07 -14.10
CA GLY A 301 20.63 4.23 -14.45
C GLY A 301 20.91 5.14 -13.26
N GLY A 302 21.53 6.29 -13.51
CA GLY A 302 21.86 7.27 -12.49
C GLY A 302 21.22 8.62 -12.76
N GLY A 303 20.99 9.40 -11.70
CA GLY A 303 20.38 10.72 -11.74
C GLY A 303 19.58 10.99 -10.48
N ASN A 304 19.45 12.25 -10.08
CA ASN A 304 18.81 12.61 -8.80
C ASN A 304 17.27 12.70 -8.92
N ASP A 305 16.74 12.69 -10.14
CA ASP A 305 15.33 12.97 -10.44
C ASP A 305 14.61 11.74 -11.02
N GLY A 306 15.10 10.54 -10.73
CA GLY A 306 14.50 9.27 -11.16
C GLY A 306 13.30 8.85 -10.33
N GLY A 307 12.60 7.81 -10.78
CA GLY A 307 11.62 7.09 -9.97
C GLY A 307 10.16 7.47 -10.21
N VAL A 308 9.34 7.39 -9.15
CA VAL A 308 7.89 7.60 -9.21
C VAL A 308 7.47 8.58 -8.11
N THR A 309 6.62 9.54 -8.46
CA THR A 309 5.87 10.37 -7.51
C THR A 309 4.39 9.99 -7.54
N GLY A 310 3.77 9.80 -6.38
CA GLY A 310 2.34 9.49 -6.28
C GLY A 310 2.08 8.21 -5.49
N SER A 311 1.60 7.16 -6.16
CA SER A 311 1.24 5.89 -5.49
C SER A 311 1.92 4.73 -6.18
N LEU A 312 2.60 3.90 -5.39
CA LEU A 312 3.31 2.74 -5.91
C LEU A 312 2.95 1.51 -5.08
N ILE A 313 2.14 0.63 -5.65
CA ILE A 313 1.68 -0.59 -5.01
C ILE A 313 2.27 -1.77 -5.79
N VAL A 314 3.29 -2.40 -5.21
CA VAL A 314 4.11 -3.42 -5.87
C VAL A 314 4.40 -4.59 -4.94
N LYS A 315 5.04 -5.63 -5.47
CA LYS A 315 5.46 -6.78 -4.67
C LYS A 315 6.61 -6.43 -3.75
N LYS A 316 7.71 -5.95 -4.34
CA LYS A 316 8.92 -5.51 -3.64
C LYS A 316 9.64 -4.44 -4.45
N VAL A 317 10.44 -3.63 -3.76
CA VAL A 317 11.39 -2.69 -4.37
C VAL A 317 12.77 -3.31 -4.32
N ILE A 318 13.54 -3.22 -5.40
CA ILE A 318 14.89 -3.77 -5.53
C ILE A 318 15.91 -2.70 -5.90
N ASN A 319 17.16 -2.98 -5.55
CA ASN A 319 18.31 -2.28 -6.08
C ASN A 319 18.59 -2.73 -7.52
N SER A 320 18.39 -1.84 -8.48
CA SER A 320 18.74 -2.05 -9.90
C SER A 320 19.88 -1.17 -10.39
N SER A 321 20.50 -0.35 -9.52
CA SER A 321 21.58 0.57 -9.87
C SER A 321 22.30 1.10 -8.63
N SER A 322 23.63 1.22 -8.69
CA SER A 322 24.47 1.70 -7.59
C SER A 322 24.63 3.23 -7.53
N SER A 323 23.82 4.00 -8.27
CA SER A 323 23.89 5.47 -8.32
C SER A 323 22.96 6.13 -7.29
N ASN A 324 23.16 7.42 -7.01
CA ASN A 324 22.21 8.21 -6.22
C ASN A 324 20.93 8.41 -7.01
N GLN A 325 19.77 8.13 -6.41
CA GLN A 325 18.47 8.21 -7.10
C GLN A 325 17.32 8.31 -6.11
N MET A 326 16.33 9.15 -6.42
CA MET A 326 15.01 9.04 -5.81
C MET A 326 14.32 7.78 -6.36
N ILE A 327 13.82 6.94 -5.46
CA ILE A 327 13.10 5.70 -5.79
C ILE A 327 11.61 5.97 -5.84
N PHE A 328 11.12 6.66 -4.81
CA PHE A 328 9.72 7.00 -4.64
C PHE A 328 9.57 8.28 -3.83
N SER A 329 8.56 9.07 -4.16
CA SER A 329 8.13 10.22 -3.37
C SER A 329 6.60 10.26 -3.29
N ASP A 330 6.09 10.63 -2.12
CA ASP A 330 4.67 10.93 -1.99
C ASP A 330 4.31 12.29 -2.60
N ILE A 331 3.02 12.49 -2.81
CA ILE A 331 2.44 13.78 -3.12
C ILE A 331 1.18 13.97 -2.26
N SER A 332 1.17 15.07 -1.51
CA SER A 332 0.04 15.42 -0.66
C SER A 332 -1.22 15.67 -1.50
N GLY A 333 -2.38 15.25 -0.97
CA GLY A 333 -3.68 15.57 -1.57
C GLY A 333 -4.28 14.52 -2.50
N LEU A 334 -3.61 13.38 -2.77
CA LEU A 334 -4.23 12.29 -3.54
C LEU A 334 -5.26 11.54 -2.69
N THR A 335 -6.51 11.49 -3.14
CA THR A 335 -7.59 10.79 -2.43
C THR A 335 -8.14 9.63 -3.23
N TRP A 336 -8.68 8.61 -2.54
CA TRP A 336 -9.26 7.43 -3.20
C TRP A 336 -10.43 7.82 -4.11
N GLU A 337 -11.11 8.91 -3.79
CA GLU A 337 -12.19 9.53 -4.58
C GLU A 337 -11.75 9.89 -6.02
N GLU A 338 -10.47 10.20 -6.22
CA GLU A 338 -9.91 10.58 -7.53
C GLU A 338 -9.54 9.39 -8.42
N LEU A 339 -9.54 8.17 -7.88
CA LEU A 339 -9.25 6.96 -8.64
C LEU A 339 -10.49 6.44 -9.36
N VAL A 340 -10.27 5.61 -10.38
CA VAL A 340 -11.35 4.91 -11.10
C VAL A 340 -12.15 4.05 -10.13
N SER A 341 -13.48 4.01 -10.30
CA SER A 341 -14.43 3.33 -9.38
C SER A 341 -14.20 1.83 -9.16
N THR A 342 -13.37 1.21 -9.98
CA THR A 342 -12.96 -0.19 -9.83
C THR A 342 -11.82 -0.38 -8.84
N ILE A 343 -11.08 0.68 -8.52
CA ILE A 343 -10.05 0.70 -7.48
C ILE A 343 -10.67 1.24 -6.20
N VAL A 344 -11.04 0.32 -5.33
CA VAL A 344 -11.67 0.67 -4.05
C VAL A 344 -10.62 0.73 -2.97
N ALA A 345 -10.74 1.72 -2.09
CA ALA A 345 -9.91 1.83 -0.90
C ALA A 345 -9.92 0.52 -0.11
N PRO A 346 -8.75 -0.02 0.26
CA PRO A 346 -8.72 -1.23 1.04
C PRO A 346 -9.32 -0.97 2.42
N PRO A 347 -9.97 -1.98 3.03
CA PRO A 347 -10.58 -1.81 4.34
C PRO A 347 -9.49 -1.45 5.35
N SER A 348 -9.70 -0.40 6.14
CA SER A 348 -8.70 0.05 7.11
C SER A 348 -8.39 -1.02 8.15
N ALA A 349 -7.12 -1.09 8.56
CA ALA A 349 -6.73 -1.91 9.69
C ALA A 349 -7.53 -1.48 10.93
N PRO A 350 -7.97 -2.42 11.77
CA PRO A 350 -8.56 -2.09 13.05
C PRO A 350 -7.51 -1.44 13.97
N ASN A 351 -7.75 -0.20 14.43
CA ASN A 351 -6.97 0.42 15.50
C ASN A 351 -7.63 0.16 16.86
N LEU A 352 -6.82 -0.24 17.85
CA LEU A 352 -7.27 -0.43 19.22
C LEU A 352 -7.26 0.93 19.92
N ASN A 353 -8.45 1.46 20.22
CA ASN A 353 -8.51 2.66 21.04
C ASN A 353 -8.16 2.36 22.50
N PRO A 354 -7.70 3.39 23.26
CA PRO A 354 -7.57 3.28 24.70
C PRO A 354 -8.85 2.74 25.32
N ILE A 355 -8.69 1.85 26.29
CA ILE A 355 -9.81 1.25 27.03
C ILE A 355 -10.58 2.38 27.72
N SER A 356 -11.82 2.64 27.29
CA SER A 356 -12.63 3.75 27.78
C SER A 356 -13.35 3.45 29.09
N SER A 357 -13.55 2.16 29.41
CA SER A 357 -14.17 1.74 30.67
C SER A 357 -13.88 0.26 30.98
N TRP A 358 -13.92 -0.10 32.26
CA TRP A 358 -14.01 -1.46 32.74
C TRP A 358 -15.24 -1.57 33.64
N SER A 359 -15.89 -2.74 33.67
CA SER A 359 -17.01 -2.97 34.59
C SER A 359 -16.86 -4.33 35.27
N THR A 360 -17.19 -4.37 36.56
CA THR A 360 -17.38 -5.62 37.29
C THR A 360 -18.83 -6.06 37.08
N LYS A 361 -19.02 -7.20 36.43
CA LYS A 361 -20.33 -7.85 36.42
C LYS A 361 -20.41 -8.71 37.68
N ALA A 362 -21.38 -8.43 38.54
CA ALA A 362 -21.66 -9.30 39.68
C ALA A 362 -22.01 -10.69 39.15
N THR A 363 -21.21 -11.69 39.51
CA THR A 363 -21.57 -13.10 39.34
C THR A 363 -22.55 -13.44 40.46
N ASN A 364 -23.83 -13.60 40.11
CA ASN A 364 -24.79 -14.30 40.95
C ASN A 364 -24.43 -15.77 41.08
#